data_AF-A0A382II83-F1
#
_entry.id   AF-A0A382II83-F1
#
_cell.length_a   1.000
_cell.length_b   1.000
_cell.length_c   1.000
_cell.angle_alpha   90.00
_cell.angle_beta   90.00
_cell.angle_gamma   90.00
#
_symmetry.space_group_name_H-M   'P 1'
#
loop_
_entity.id
_entity.type
_entity.pdbx_description
1 polymer ?
#
loop_
_entity_poly.entity_id
_entity_poly.type
_entity_poly.pdbx_seq_one_letter_code
_entity_poly.pdbx_strand_id
1 'polypeptide(L)'
;MVRYSIFNREQYSNYYLFLGSFGLGLFLWLFVTSSEEYSYMMNIPLEVRNISAKKTLKEEVPSMVQARFSGTGHELLKAFLLKDFYDDYKLVLDLDRISEEYKFILN
;
A
#
# COMPACT_ATOMS: atom_id res chain seq x y z
N MET A 1 -60.49 -16.85 -34.48
CA MET A 1 -59.38 -15.95 -34.84
C MET A 1 -58.55 -15.71 -33.59
N VAL A 2 -57.44 -16.44 -33.41
CA VAL A 2 -56.60 -16.37 -32.19
C VAL A 2 -55.38 -15.52 -32.53
N ARG A 3 -55.23 -14.39 -31.84
CA ARG A 3 -54.12 -13.45 -32.06
C ARG A 3 -52.99 -13.84 -31.10
N TYR A 4 -51.96 -14.51 -31.62
CA TYR A 4 -50.74 -14.75 -30.83
C TYR A 4 -50.00 -13.42 -30.65
N SER A 5 -49.90 -13.00 -29.38
CA SER A 5 -49.06 -11.89 -28.94
C SER A 5 -47.59 -12.32 -29.03
N ILE A 6 -46.95 -12.06 -30.16
CA ILE A 6 -45.51 -12.20 -30.35
C ILE A 6 -44.90 -10.87 -29.91
N PHE A 7 -44.66 -10.66 -28.62
CA PHE A 7 -43.60 -9.79 -28.09
C PHE A 7 -43.73 -9.66 -26.56
N ASN A 8 -43.28 -10.68 -25.83
CA ASN A 8 -42.79 -10.47 -24.47
C ASN A 8 -41.27 -10.46 -24.54
N ARG A 9 -40.70 -9.31 -24.87
CA ARG A 9 -39.26 -9.09 -24.72
C ARG A 9 -39.04 -8.70 -23.27
N GLU A 10 -38.84 -9.68 -22.39
CA GLU A 10 -38.44 -9.39 -21.01
C GLU A 10 -37.09 -8.66 -21.05
N GLN A 11 -37.14 -7.34 -20.79
CA GLN A 11 -35.98 -6.49 -20.68
C GLN A 11 -35.35 -6.74 -19.31
N TYR A 12 -34.50 -7.76 -19.20
CA TYR A 12 -33.70 -7.97 -17.99
C TYR A 12 -32.79 -6.76 -17.81
N SER A 13 -32.96 -6.05 -16.69
CA SER A 13 -32.05 -4.97 -16.29
C SER A 13 -30.69 -5.57 -15.97
N ASN A 14 -29.77 -5.46 -16.93
CA ASN A 14 -28.42 -6.03 -16.87
C ASN A 14 -27.45 -5.18 -16.03
N TYR A 15 -27.92 -4.63 -14.91
CA TYR A 15 -27.11 -3.78 -14.03
C TYR A 15 -25.86 -4.52 -13.52
N TYR A 16 -25.96 -5.82 -13.25
CA TYR A 16 -24.82 -6.64 -12.87
C TYR A 16 -23.77 -6.79 -13.97
N LEU A 17 -24.20 -6.91 -15.24
CA LEU A 17 -23.27 -6.96 -16.38
C LEU A 17 -22.62 -5.59 -16.61
N PHE A 18 -23.38 -4.51 -16.43
CA PHE A 18 -22.84 -3.16 -16.52
C PHE A 18 -21.80 -2.91 -15.42
N LEU A 19 -22.14 -3.16 -14.15
CA LEU A 19 -21.20 -3.02 -13.03
C LEU A 19 -20.00 -3.95 -13.18
N GLY A 20 -20.21 -5.19 -13.61
CA GLY A 20 -19.13 -6.16 -13.82
C GLY A 20 -18.17 -5.71 -14.92
N SER A 21 -18.69 -5.25 -16.06
CA SER A 21 -17.86 -4.76 -17.18
C SER A 21 -17.17 -3.44 -16.84
N PHE A 22 -17.86 -2.51 -16.18
CA PHE A 22 -17.25 -1.27 -15.68
C PHE A 22 -16.15 -1.54 -14.66
N GLY A 23 -16.41 -2.41 -13.68
CA GLY A 23 -15.45 -2.80 -12.65
C GLY A 23 -14.23 -3.50 -13.24
N LEU A 24 -14.43 -4.42 -14.20
CA LEU A 24 -13.33 -5.05 -14.91
C LEU A 24 -12.52 -4.05 -15.73
N GLY A 25 -13.19 -3.11 -16.41
CA GLY A 25 -12.53 -2.04 -17.16
C GLY A 25 -11.67 -1.15 -16.24
N LEU A 26 -12.20 -0.74 -15.09
CA LEU A 26 -11.45 0.01 -14.08
C LEU A 26 -10.26 -0.79 -13.55
N PHE A 27 -10.46 -2.08 -13.26
CA PHE A 27 -9.38 -2.95 -12.77
C PHE A 27 -8.25 -3.06 -13.80
N LEU A 28 -8.58 -3.30 -15.07
CA LEU A 28 -7.58 -3.39 -16.14
C LEU A 28 -6.90 -2.04 -16.37
N TRP A 29 -7.64 -0.94 -16.33
CA TRP A 29 -7.05 0.40 -16.44
C TRP A 29 -6.08 0.69 -15.30
N LEU A 30 -6.45 0.40 -14.04
CA LEU A 30 -5.56 0.51 -12.89
C LEU A 30 -4.34 -0.39 -13.06
N PHE A 31 -4.52 -1.61 -13.54
CA PHE A 31 -3.41 -2.55 -13.76
C PHE A 31 -2.43 -2.02 -14.82
N VAL A 32 -2.91 -1.55 -15.97
CA VAL A 32 -2.05 -1.02 -17.02
C VAL A 32 -1.31 0.23 -16.54
N THR A 33 -2.02 1.18 -15.93
CA THR A 33 -1.43 2.46 -15.49
C THR A 33 -0.43 2.28 -14.36
N SER A 34 -0.67 1.34 -13.43
CA SER A 34 0.24 1.08 -12.31
C SER A 34 1.49 0.26 -12.66
N SER A 35 1.72 -0.01 -13.93
CA SER A 35 2.98 -0.61 -14.40
C SER A 35 4.12 0.41 -14.53
N GLU A 36 3.79 1.71 -14.51
CA GLU A 36 4.78 2.79 -14.48
C GLU A 36 5.45 2.93 -13.11
N GLU A 37 6.56 3.67 -13.08
CA GLU A 37 7.31 4.01 -11.87
C GLU A 37 6.65 5.17 -11.11
N TYR A 38 6.54 5.01 -9.80
CA TYR A 38 5.99 6.01 -8.91
C TYR A 38 6.88 6.19 -7.69
N SER A 39 6.74 7.33 -7.02
CA SER A 39 7.37 7.58 -5.73
C SER A 39 6.32 8.05 -4.74
N TYR A 40 6.22 7.35 -3.61
CA TYR A 40 5.23 7.63 -2.58
C TYR A 40 5.89 7.69 -1.20
N MET A 41 5.44 8.64 -0.37
CA MET A 41 5.89 8.80 1.00
C MET A 41 4.98 7.99 1.92
N MET A 42 5.54 7.00 2.62
CA MET A 42 4.80 6.19 3.59
C MET A 42 5.29 6.48 5.01
N ASN A 43 4.34 6.54 5.94
CA ASN A 43 4.65 6.52 7.37
C ASN A 43 4.88 5.07 7.80
N ILE A 44 6.04 4.78 8.36
CA ILE A 44 6.43 3.43 8.80
C ILE A 44 6.79 3.46 10.30
N PRO A 45 6.35 2.46 11.08
CA PRO A 45 6.77 2.32 12.47
C PRO A 45 8.28 2.17 12.59
N LEU A 46 8.89 2.88 13.54
CA LEU A 46 10.31 2.77 13.84
C LEU A 46 10.48 2.04 15.17
N GLU A 47 11.17 0.90 15.14
CA GLU A 47 11.51 0.13 16.33
C GLU A 47 13.02 0.19 16.58
N VAL A 48 13.41 0.66 17.77
CA VAL A 48 14.80 0.71 18.20
C VAL A 48 15.13 -0.56 18.96
N ARG A 49 16.22 -1.22 18.59
CA ARG A 49 16.69 -2.44 19.26
C ARG A 49 18.13 -2.29 19.74
N ASN A 50 18.51 -3.17 20.66
CA ASN A 50 19.86 -3.34 21.18
C ASN A 50 20.49 -2.06 21.77
N ILE A 51 19.73 -1.33 22.60
CA ILE A 51 20.31 -0.25 23.40
C ILE A 51 21.25 -0.88 24.44
N SER A 52 22.55 -0.63 24.33
CA SER A 52 23.54 -1.14 25.29
C SER A 52 23.18 -0.66 26.69
N ALA A 53 23.29 -1.54 27.71
CA ALA A 53 22.96 -1.20 29.11
C ALA A 53 23.79 -0.04 29.69
N LYS A 54 24.89 0.35 29.03
CA LYS A 54 25.74 1.49 29.38
C LYS A 54 25.41 2.78 28.61
N LYS A 55 24.39 2.76 27.75
CA LYS A 55 23.99 3.87 26.87
C LYS A 55 22.52 4.21 27.12
N THR A 56 22.19 5.50 26.96
CA THR A 56 20.83 6.02 27.04
C THR A 56 20.59 6.89 25.81
N LEU A 57 19.35 6.89 25.32
CA LEU A 57 18.95 7.80 24.26
C LEU A 57 18.95 9.24 24.78
N LYS A 58 19.61 10.13 24.05
CA LYS A 58 19.64 11.57 24.37
C LYS A 58 18.27 12.22 24.19
N GLU A 59 17.49 11.72 23.23
CA GLU A 59 16.16 12.21 22.86
C GLU A 59 15.23 11.02 22.59
N GLU A 60 13.93 11.23 22.73
CA GLU A 60 12.93 10.21 22.40
C GLU A 60 12.96 9.91 20.90
N VAL A 61 13.00 8.62 20.55
CA VAL A 61 12.96 8.21 19.15
C VAL A 61 11.51 8.26 18.67
N PRO A 62 11.22 8.90 17.52
CA PRO A 62 9.87 8.97 17.01
C PRO A 62 9.33 7.56 16.72
N SER A 63 8.06 7.32 17.04
CA SER A 63 7.40 6.04 16.81
C SER A 63 7.17 5.74 15.33
N MET A 64 7.15 6.77 14.48
CA MET A 64 6.92 6.67 13.04
C MET A 64 7.94 7.53 12.28
N VAL A 65 8.36 7.07 11.11
CA VAL A 65 9.20 7.82 10.18
C VAL A 65 8.53 7.92 8.81
N GLN A 66 8.78 9.03 8.12
CA GLN A 66 8.41 9.19 6.72
C GLN A 66 9.52 8.66 5.84
N ALA A 67 9.24 7.60 5.09
CA ALA A 67 10.16 7.00 4.15
C ALA A 67 9.60 7.08 2.73
N ARG A 68 10.48 7.40 1.77
CA ARG A 68 10.15 7.42 0.35
C ARG A 68 10.31 6.01 -0.21
N PHE A 69 9.26 5.51 -0.84
CA PHE A 69 9.28 4.27 -1.59
C PHE A 69 9.16 4.60 -3.06
N SER A 70 10.00 3.96 -3.87
CA SER A 70 9.95 4.06 -5.32
C SER A 70 9.84 2.65 -5.90
N GLY A 71 9.04 2.51 -6.94
CA GLY A 71 8.77 1.24 -7.61
C GLY A 71 7.51 1.36 -8.45
N THR A 72 7.14 0.24 -9.07
CA THR A 72 5.91 0.21 -9.87
C THR A 72 4.68 0.46 -9.00
N GLY A 73 3.63 1.03 -9.59
CA GLY A 73 2.38 1.29 -8.88
C GLY A 73 1.78 0.03 -8.22
N HIS A 74 1.92 -1.14 -8.85
CA HIS A 74 1.51 -2.41 -8.24
C HIS A 74 2.34 -2.82 -7.02
N GLU A 75 3.65 -2.60 -7.05
CA GLU A 75 4.53 -2.89 -5.92
C GLU A 75 4.24 -1.95 -4.75
N LEU A 76 4.05 -0.66 -5.04
CA LEU A 76 3.66 0.32 -4.03
C LEU A 76 2.26 0.04 -3.48
N LEU A 77 1.30 -0.36 -4.32
CA LEU A 77 -0.04 -0.72 -3.88
C LEU A 77 0.00 -1.97 -2.98
N LYS A 78 0.79 -2.99 -3.35
CA LYS A 78 1.02 -4.16 -2.49
C LYS A 78 1.64 -3.74 -1.16
N ALA A 79 2.70 -2.94 -1.15
CA ALA A 79 3.33 -2.47 0.08
C ALA A 79 2.34 -1.68 0.95
N PHE A 80 1.55 -0.79 0.33
CA PHE A 80 0.54 0.02 1.03
C PHE A 80 -0.57 -0.83 1.63
N LEU A 81 -1.06 -1.86 0.94
CA LEU A 81 -2.09 -2.75 1.47
C LEU A 81 -1.52 -3.65 2.56
N LEU A 82 -0.35 -4.25 2.34
CA LEU A 82 0.26 -5.24 3.23
C LEU A 82 0.81 -4.64 4.52
N LYS A 83 1.13 -3.34 4.56
CA LYS A 83 1.67 -2.68 5.75
C LYS A 83 0.79 -2.85 7.00
N ASP A 84 -0.53 -2.96 6.81
CA ASP A 84 -1.49 -3.08 7.91
C ASP A 84 -1.81 -4.55 8.26
N PHE A 85 -1.35 -5.52 7.45
CA PHE A 85 -1.59 -6.95 7.68
C PHE A 85 -0.42 -7.67 8.36
N TYR A 86 0.77 -7.06 8.40
CA TYR A 86 1.96 -7.66 9.01
C TYR A 86 2.49 -6.78 10.15
N ASP A 87 2.50 -7.32 11.37
CA ASP A 87 3.07 -6.65 12.56
C ASP A 87 4.59 -6.42 12.45
N ASP A 88 5.24 -7.13 11.53
CA ASP A 88 6.67 -7.00 11.24
C ASP A 88 6.97 -5.91 10.20
N TYR A 89 5.96 -5.24 9.65
CA TYR A 89 6.19 -4.11 8.74
C TYR A 89 6.63 -2.86 9.52
N LYS A 90 7.92 -2.81 9.82
CA LYS A 90 8.55 -1.73 10.59
C LYS A 90 10.01 -1.54 10.19
N LEU A 91 10.49 -0.32 10.36
CA LEU A 91 11.89 0.01 10.24
C LEU A 91 12.58 -0.32 11.57
N VAL A 92 13.62 -1.16 11.54
CA VAL A 92 14.37 -1.53 12.74
C VAL A 92 15.70 -0.79 12.75
N LEU A 93 15.95 -0.02 13.81
CA LEU A 93 17.22 0.66 14.05
C LEU A 93 18.02 -0.11 15.11
N ASP A 94 19.14 -0.71 14.69
CA ASP A 94 20.05 -1.44 15.58
C ASP A 94 21.15 -0.51 16.10
N LEU A 95 21.17 -0.30 17.43
CA LEU A 95 22.10 0.62 18.08
C LEU A 95 23.35 -0.04 18.67
N ASP A 96 23.52 -1.37 18.54
CA ASP A 96 24.64 -2.08 19.16
C ASP A 96 26.01 -1.55 18.70
N ARG A 97 26.10 -1.19 17.40
CA ARG A 97 27.33 -0.72 16.75
C ARG A 97 27.56 0.79 16.78
N ILE A 98 26.61 1.59 17.26
CA ILE A 98 26.72 3.07 17.22
C ILE A 98 27.41 3.54 18.51
N SER A 99 28.59 4.16 18.40
CA SER A 99 29.44 4.46 19.57
C SER A 99 29.03 5.72 20.34
N GLU A 100 28.80 6.87 19.68
CA GLU A 100 28.60 8.16 20.38
C GLU A 100 27.59 9.11 19.69
N GLU A 101 27.81 9.53 18.44
CA GLU A 101 26.86 10.30 17.63
C GLU A 101 26.89 9.80 16.18
N TYR A 102 25.72 9.56 15.59
CA TYR A 102 25.63 9.21 14.17
C TYR A 102 24.50 9.99 13.50
N LYS A 103 24.86 10.89 12.58
CA LYS A 103 23.89 11.58 11.72
C LYS A 103 23.68 10.75 10.47
N PHE A 104 22.52 10.12 10.35
CA PHE A 104 22.09 9.50 9.10
C PHE A 104 21.74 10.61 8.09
N ILE A 105 22.60 10.80 7.09
CA ILE A 105 22.25 11.59 5.91
C ILE A 105 21.55 10.63 4.95
N LEU A 106 20.22 10.66 4.93
CA LEU A 106 19.42 9.97 3.93
C LEU A 106 19.38 10.88 2.69
N ASN A 107 20.13 10.53 1.64
CA ASN A 107 20.06 11.18 0.34
C ASN A 107 18.96 10.57 -0.51
#